data_AF-A0A7S8E8X4-F1
#
_entry.id   AF-A0A7S8E8X4-F1
#
_cell.length_a   1.000
_cell.length_b   1.000
_cell.length_c   1.000
_cell.angle_alpha   90.00
_cell.angle_beta   90.00
_cell.angle_gamma   90.00
#
_symmetry.space_group_name_H-M   'P 1'
#
loop_
_entity.id
_entity.type
_entity.pdbx_description
1 polymer ?
#
loop_
_entity_poly.entity_id
_entity_poly.type
_entity_poly.pdbx_seq_one_letter_code
_entity_poly.pdbx_strand_id
1 'polypeptide(L)'
;MSKRRKKGNTPNIPQATLDRAREQAGLPVEEPIDEAEEVEVEEAPKPRAAAAVSSKNKSATRSAASSRRSKKAPSATQIDMRKRRGELDTDTVEAALAHPVRFPTEEDLHAEYGFVLRDLRNMFLLAGVLMVIMIAVASFL
;
A
#
# COMPACT_ATOMS: atom_id res chain seq x y z
N MET A 1 8.20 37.43 -10.92
CA MET A 1 8.23 35.95 -10.99
C MET A 1 8.83 35.40 -9.71
N SER A 2 8.08 34.70 -8.86
CA SER A 2 8.59 34.16 -7.59
C SER A 2 8.97 32.69 -7.72
N LYS A 3 10.22 32.37 -7.41
CA LYS A 3 10.79 31.02 -7.48
C LYS A 3 10.40 30.24 -6.22
N ARG A 4 9.57 29.20 -6.37
CA ARG A 4 9.09 28.34 -5.27
C ARG A 4 10.19 27.36 -4.86
N ARG A 5 10.69 27.46 -3.63
CA ARG A 5 11.73 26.55 -3.08
C ARG A 5 11.12 25.17 -2.80
N LYS A 6 11.75 24.11 -3.33
CA LYS A 6 11.39 22.71 -3.08
C LYS A 6 11.77 22.34 -1.64
N LYS A 7 10.79 22.15 -0.76
CA LYS A 7 11.00 21.60 0.58
C LYS A 7 11.11 20.08 0.45
N GLY A 8 12.20 19.51 0.95
CA GLY A 8 12.52 18.09 0.86
C GLY A 8 11.41 17.21 1.42
N ASN A 9 11.18 16.07 0.77
CA ASN A 9 10.16 15.09 1.11
C ASN A 9 10.65 14.21 2.25
N THR A 10 10.89 14.79 3.43
CA THR A 10 11.03 14.01 4.66
C THR A 10 9.66 13.98 5.35
N PRO A 11 9.09 12.80 5.58
CA PRO A 11 7.89 12.66 6.39
C PRO A 11 8.17 13.27 7.77
N ASN A 12 7.38 14.28 8.16
CA ASN A 12 7.47 14.86 9.49
C ASN A 12 6.78 13.92 10.49
N ILE A 13 7.41 12.78 10.75
CA ILE A 13 6.93 11.75 11.67
C ILE A 13 7.67 11.93 13.00
N PRO A 14 6.96 11.99 14.14
CA PRO A 14 7.60 12.03 15.45
C PRO A 14 8.47 10.79 15.68
N GLN A 15 9.63 10.95 16.32
CA GLN A 15 10.55 9.83 16.61
C GLN A 15 9.86 8.73 17.43
N ALA A 16 9.04 9.11 18.42
CA ALA A 16 8.25 8.16 19.22
C ALA A 16 7.29 7.26 18.40
N THR A 17 6.84 7.72 17.22
CA THR A 17 6.04 6.89 16.30
C THR A 17 6.89 5.91 15.48
N LEU A 18 8.15 6.25 15.21
CA LEU A 18 9.08 5.34 14.54
C LEU A 18 9.55 4.24 15.50
N ASP A 19 9.82 4.60 16.75
CA ASP A 19 10.27 3.65 17.76
C ASP A 19 9.16 2.65 18.11
N ARG A 20 7.93 3.14 18.29
CA ARG A 20 6.75 2.26 18.43
C ARG A 20 6.51 1.36 17.21
N ALA A 21 6.76 1.87 16.00
CA ALA A 21 6.62 1.06 14.79
C ALA A 21 7.69 -0.05 14.71
N ARG A 22 8.90 0.19 15.22
CA ARG A 22 9.96 -0.82 15.33
C ARG A 22 9.58 -1.90 16.36
N GLU A 23 9.04 -1.49 17.51
CA GLU A 23 8.54 -2.40 18.55
C GLU A 23 7.36 -3.26 18.05
N GLN A 24 6.40 -2.65 17.34
CA GLN A 24 5.23 -3.36 16.79
C GLN A 24 5.58 -4.27 15.62
N ALA A 25 6.62 -3.92 14.84
CA ALA A 25 7.12 -4.78 13.77
C ALA A 25 7.90 -5.99 14.30
N GLY A 26 8.15 -6.06 15.61
CA GLY A 26 8.89 -7.16 16.23
C GLY A 26 10.30 -7.33 15.66
N LEU A 27 10.86 -6.29 15.03
CA LEU A 27 12.26 -6.31 14.65
C LEU A 27 13.08 -6.13 15.93
N PRO A 28 13.94 -7.08 16.28
CA PRO A 28 14.79 -6.93 17.46
C PRO A 28 15.63 -5.66 17.32
N VAL A 29 15.56 -4.82 18.35
CA VAL A 29 16.54 -3.77 18.60
C VAL A 29 17.82 -4.49 19.02
N GLU A 30 18.67 -4.82 18.05
CA GLU A 30 20.03 -5.25 18.32
C GLU A 30 20.86 -4.02 18.69
N GLU A 31 20.96 -3.77 20.00
CA GLU A 31 22.15 -3.14 20.57
C GLU A 31 23.29 -4.18 20.64
N PRO A 32 24.57 -3.72 20.59
CA PRO A 32 25.64 -4.43 19.90
C PRO A 32 26.12 -5.63 20.71
N ILE A 33 26.13 -6.80 20.06
CA ILE A 33 26.87 -7.96 20.53
C ILE A 33 28.12 -8.02 19.67
N ASP A 34 29.23 -7.62 20.27
CA ASP A 34 30.57 -7.93 19.78
C ASP A 34 30.68 -9.44 19.54
N GLU A 35 31.26 -9.77 18.39
CA GLU A 35 31.92 -11.04 18.06
C GLU A 35 31.03 -12.28 17.80
N ALA A 36 30.79 -12.45 16.49
CA ALA A 36 31.19 -13.62 15.70
C ALA A 36 30.39 -14.92 15.85
N GLU A 37 29.43 -15.10 14.93
CA GLU A 37 29.38 -16.35 14.15
C GLU A 37 28.84 -16.04 12.75
N GLU A 38 29.61 -16.42 11.72
CA GLU A 38 29.33 -16.21 10.31
C GLU A 38 28.03 -16.90 9.88
N VAL A 39 27.07 -16.13 9.39
CA VAL A 39 26.13 -16.62 8.37
C VAL A 39 26.11 -15.62 7.21
N GLU A 40 26.67 -16.12 6.13
CA GLU A 40 26.80 -15.61 4.78
C GLU A 40 25.67 -14.66 4.31
N VAL A 41 26.08 -13.45 3.94
CA VAL A 41 25.26 -12.43 3.29
C VAL A 41 25.19 -12.73 1.79
N GLU A 42 23.99 -13.01 1.26
CA GLU A 42 23.68 -12.77 -0.15
C GLU A 42 22.60 -11.68 -0.29
N GLU A 43 22.88 -10.81 -1.25
CA GLU A 43 22.52 -9.41 -1.36
C GLU A 43 21.08 -9.18 -1.86
N ALA A 44 20.27 -8.42 -1.10
CA ALA A 44 18.96 -7.96 -1.54
C ALA A 44 19.07 -6.92 -2.67
N PRO A 45 18.35 -7.06 -3.81
CA PRO A 45 18.41 -6.07 -4.88
C PRO A 45 17.61 -4.80 -4.51
N LYS A 46 18.32 -3.66 -4.54
CA LYS A 46 17.81 -2.29 -4.40
C LYS A 46 16.56 -2.04 -5.25
N PRO A 47 15.47 -1.43 -4.74
CA PRO A 47 14.39 -0.97 -5.59
C PRO A 47 14.86 0.25 -6.40
N ARG A 48 15.11 0.03 -7.69
CA ARG A 48 15.31 1.08 -8.68
C ARG A 48 14.05 1.97 -8.73
N ALA A 49 14.31 3.27 -8.71
CA ALA A 49 13.33 4.32 -8.96
C ALA A 49 12.47 4.00 -10.19
N ALA A 50 11.19 3.68 -9.96
CA ALA A 50 10.22 3.55 -11.02
C ALA A 50 9.90 4.94 -11.58
N ALA A 51 10.22 5.07 -12.86
CA ALA A 51 10.06 6.25 -13.66
C ALA A 51 8.61 6.74 -13.70
N ALA A 52 8.48 8.06 -13.78
CA ALA A 52 7.25 8.78 -14.03
C ALA A 52 6.58 8.29 -15.33
N VAL A 53 5.39 7.71 -15.21
CA VAL A 53 4.50 7.50 -16.35
C VAL A 53 3.39 8.54 -16.28
N SER A 54 3.56 9.58 -17.10
CA SER A 54 2.57 10.62 -17.38
C SER A 54 1.30 9.99 -17.96
N SER A 55 0.26 9.80 -17.14
CA SER A 55 -1.07 9.46 -17.65
C SER A 55 -1.80 10.74 -18.05
N LYS A 56 -1.95 10.92 -19.35
CA LYS A 56 -2.63 12.07 -19.96
C LYS A 56 -4.11 11.74 -20.06
N ASN A 57 -4.86 11.86 -18.96
CA ASN A 57 -6.32 11.72 -19.00
C ASN A 57 -6.98 13.08 -19.22
N LYS A 58 -7.45 13.27 -20.47
CA LYS A 58 -8.50 14.23 -20.82
C LYS A 58 -9.73 13.90 -19.98
N SER A 59 -10.09 14.76 -19.04
CA SER A 59 -11.41 14.72 -18.39
C SER A 59 -12.24 15.91 -18.88
N ALA A 60 -13.48 15.57 -19.21
CA ALA A 60 -14.44 16.39 -19.89
C ALA A 60 -14.90 17.57 -19.05
N THR A 61 -15.18 18.67 -19.74
CA THR A 61 -16.04 19.74 -19.28
C THR A 61 -17.45 19.20 -19.03
N ARG A 62 -17.95 19.31 -17.79
CA ARG A 62 -19.26 19.90 -17.42
C ARG A 62 -19.68 19.57 -15.98
N SER A 63 -20.36 20.57 -15.40
CA SER A 63 -21.23 20.57 -14.21
C SER A 63 -20.65 20.18 -12.85
N ALA A 64 -20.47 21.16 -11.97
CA ALA A 64 -21.49 21.49 -10.96
C ALA A 64 -20.93 22.54 -9.98
N ALA A 65 -21.51 23.73 -10.03
CA ALA A 65 -21.46 24.68 -8.94
C ALA A 65 -22.21 24.08 -7.74
N SER A 66 -21.50 23.61 -6.71
CA SER A 66 -22.06 23.49 -5.35
C SER A 66 -21.00 23.14 -4.32
N SER A 67 -21.15 23.71 -3.12
CA SER A 67 -20.38 23.49 -1.90
C SER A 67 -19.06 24.28 -1.74
N ARG A 68 -19.20 25.60 -1.56
CA ARG A 68 -18.34 26.31 -0.61
C ARG A 68 -18.69 25.84 0.82
N ARG A 69 -18.30 24.61 1.18
CA ARG A 69 -18.44 24.12 2.56
C ARG A 69 -17.23 24.60 3.35
N SER A 70 -17.45 25.70 4.05
CA SER A 70 -16.69 26.24 5.19
C SER A 70 -15.74 25.21 5.83
N LYS A 71 -14.43 25.45 5.70
CA LYS A 71 -13.39 24.78 6.49
C LYS A 71 -13.37 25.40 7.89
N LYS A 72 -14.30 24.99 8.75
CA LYS A 72 -14.17 25.27 10.19
C LYS A 72 -13.20 24.23 10.76
N ALA A 73 -12.04 24.68 11.23
CA ALA A 73 -11.07 23.82 11.90
C ALA A 73 -11.73 23.12 13.09
N PRO A 74 -11.43 21.84 13.35
CA PRO A 74 -11.98 21.14 14.51
C PRO A 74 -11.51 21.85 15.78
N SER A 75 -12.44 22.11 16.71
CA SER A 75 -12.11 22.68 18.01
C SER A 75 -11.17 21.75 18.78
N ALA A 76 -10.27 22.32 19.59
CA ALA A 76 -9.27 21.56 20.35
C ALA A 76 -9.87 20.40 21.18
N THR A 77 -11.13 20.53 21.62
CA THR A 77 -11.90 19.47 22.28
C THR A 77 -12.15 18.22 21.43
N GLN A 78 -12.21 18.32 20.10
CA GLN A 78 -12.36 17.16 19.21
C GLN A 78 -11.05 16.41 18.99
N ILE A 79 -9.90 17.05 19.24
CA ILE A 79 -8.58 16.43 19.06
C ILE A 79 -8.28 15.51 20.27
N ASP A 80 -8.65 15.92 21.48
CA ASP A 80 -8.46 15.10 22.69
C ASP A 80 -9.30 13.82 22.70
N MET A 81 -10.52 13.86 22.15
CA MET A 81 -11.33 12.64 22.03
C MET A 81 -10.76 11.62 21.04
N ARG A 82 -9.96 12.04 20.06
CA ARG A 82 -9.29 11.10 19.15
C ARG A 82 -8.08 10.42 19.79
N LYS A 83 -7.42 11.06 20.76
CA LYS A 83 -6.25 10.49 21.44
C LYS A 83 -6.62 9.39 22.45
N ARG A 84 -7.81 9.47 23.07
CA ARG A 84 -8.34 8.42 23.96
C ARG A 84 -8.94 7.21 23.24
N ARG A 85 -8.99 7.23 21.90
CA ARG A 85 -9.54 6.15 21.05
C ARG A 85 -8.44 5.22 20.51
N GLY A 86 -7.24 5.28 21.08
CA GLY A 86 -6.06 4.53 20.64
C GLY A 86 -5.98 3.10 21.19
N GLU A 87 -6.73 2.79 22.25
CA GLU A 87 -6.92 1.43 22.74
C GLU A 87 -8.25 0.93 22.15
N LEU A 88 -8.15 0.03 21.17
CA LEU A 88 -9.30 -0.75 20.71
C LEU A 88 -9.62 -1.73 21.84
N ASP A 89 -10.60 -1.35 22.64
CA ASP A 89 -11.08 -2.12 23.79
C ASP A 89 -11.36 -3.56 23.35
N THR A 90 -10.88 -4.55 24.09
CA THR A 90 -11.03 -5.97 23.73
C THR A 90 -12.49 -6.34 23.51
N ASP A 91 -13.39 -5.72 24.27
CA ASP A 91 -14.84 -5.89 24.18
C ASP A 91 -15.40 -5.35 22.86
N THR A 92 -14.79 -4.31 22.29
CA THR A 92 -15.17 -3.79 20.96
C THR A 92 -14.69 -4.69 19.83
N VAL A 93 -13.54 -5.36 20.00
CA VAL A 93 -13.04 -6.33 19.04
C VAL A 93 -13.89 -7.60 19.09
N GLU A 94 -14.24 -8.07 20.29
CA GLU A 94 -15.13 -9.21 20.49
C GLU A 94 -16.53 -8.94 19.92
N ALA A 95 -17.09 -7.75 20.13
CA ALA A 95 -18.35 -7.34 19.52
C ALA A 95 -18.29 -7.22 17.97
N ALA A 96 -17.16 -6.76 17.42
CA ALA A 96 -16.94 -6.68 15.99
C ALA A 96 -16.75 -8.06 15.32
N LEU A 97 -16.15 -9.01 16.05
CA LEU A 97 -15.96 -10.40 15.60
C LEU A 97 -17.23 -11.24 15.79
N ALA A 98 -18.05 -10.95 16.81
CA ALA A 98 -19.33 -11.62 17.08
C ALA A 98 -20.37 -11.38 15.96
N HIS A 99 -20.21 -10.27 15.23
CA HIS A 99 -21.02 -9.96 14.06
C HIS A 99 -20.08 -9.64 12.89
N PRO A 100 -19.55 -10.64 12.16
CA PRO A 100 -18.71 -10.40 11.00
C PRO A 100 -19.53 -9.61 9.97
N VAL A 101 -19.26 -8.31 9.90
CA VAL A 101 -20.04 -7.38 9.09
C VAL A 101 -19.57 -7.55 7.65
N ARG A 102 -20.36 -8.32 6.89
CA ARG A 102 -20.38 -8.45 5.43
C ARG A 102 -19.76 -9.75 4.91
N PHE A 103 -20.65 -10.66 4.56
CA PHE A 103 -20.36 -11.70 3.59
C PHE A 103 -20.26 -11.02 2.21
N PRO A 104 -19.09 -11.07 1.54
CA PRO A 104 -18.96 -10.53 0.20
C PRO A 104 -19.95 -11.24 -0.73
N THR A 105 -20.70 -10.47 -1.51
CA THR A 105 -21.50 -11.05 -2.59
C THR A 105 -20.57 -11.45 -3.73
N GLU A 106 -21.03 -12.35 -4.61
CA GLU A 106 -20.26 -12.75 -5.78
C GLU A 106 -19.83 -11.55 -6.64
N GLU A 107 -20.70 -10.54 -6.74
CA GLU A 107 -20.44 -9.29 -7.45
C GLU A 107 -19.27 -8.50 -6.85
N ASP A 108 -19.22 -8.40 -5.51
CA ASP A 108 -18.12 -7.73 -4.79
C ASP A 108 -16.79 -8.47 -5.00
N LEU A 109 -16.81 -9.81 -4.91
CA LEU A 109 -15.64 -10.67 -5.19
C LEU A 109 -15.14 -10.48 -6.62
N HIS A 110 -16.05 -10.44 -7.60
CA HIS A 110 -15.67 -10.30 -9.00
C HIS A 110 -15.12 -8.90 -9.32
N ALA A 111 -15.62 -7.86 -8.64
CA ALA A 111 -15.12 -6.49 -8.76
C ALA A 111 -13.71 -6.33 -8.17
N GLU A 112 -13.44 -6.95 -7.01
CA GLU A 112 -12.15 -6.85 -6.32
C GLU A 112 -11.08 -7.76 -6.94
N TYR A 113 -11.43 -9.01 -7.29
CA TYR A 113 -10.47 -10.01 -7.78
C TYR A 113 -10.46 -10.17 -9.30
N GLY A 114 -11.35 -9.49 -10.05
CA GLY A 114 -11.41 -9.59 -11.50
C GLY A 114 -10.12 -9.19 -12.22
N PHE A 115 -9.33 -8.27 -11.63
CA PHE A 115 -8.00 -7.94 -12.12
C PHE A 115 -7.04 -9.14 -12.07
N VAL A 116 -7.05 -9.90 -10.97
CA VAL A 116 -6.18 -11.09 -10.79
C VAL A 116 -6.52 -12.15 -11.83
N LEU A 117 -7.80 -12.40 -12.05
CA LEU A 117 -8.26 -13.34 -13.08
C LEU A 117 -7.84 -12.89 -14.49
N ARG A 118 -7.86 -11.58 -14.77
CA ARG A 118 -7.39 -11.04 -16.04
C ARG A 118 -5.88 -11.20 -16.20
N ASP A 119 -5.11 -10.97 -15.15
CA ASP A 119 -3.66 -11.13 -15.17
C ASP A 119 -3.26 -12.60 -15.38
N LEU A 120 -3.90 -13.52 -14.67
CA LEU A 120 -3.72 -14.96 -14.86
C LEU A 120 -4.03 -15.41 -16.29
N ARG A 121 -5.11 -14.91 -16.91
CA ARG A 121 -5.43 -15.22 -18.31
C ARG A 121 -4.36 -14.70 -19.26
N ASN A 122 -3.85 -13.50 -19.02
CA ASN A 122 -2.80 -12.92 -19.85
C ASN A 122 -1.48 -13.70 -19.72
N MET A 123 -1.09 -14.08 -18.49
CA MET A 123 0.09 -14.92 -18.27
C MET A 123 -0.07 -16.29 -18.93
N PHE A 124 -1.25 -16.91 -18.85
CA PHE A 124 -1.52 -18.20 -19.47
C PHE A 124 -1.45 -18.14 -21.00
N LEU A 125 -2.03 -17.09 -21.61
CA LEU A 125 -1.93 -16.87 -23.06
C LEU A 125 -0.48 -16.69 -23.50
N LEU A 126 0.28 -15.86 -22.78
CA LEU A 126 1.68 -15.61 -23.10
C LEU A 126 2.50 -16.90 -22.99
N ALA A 127 2.31 -17.66 -21.90
CA ALA A 127 2.96 -18.96 -21.72
C ALA A 127 2.60 -19.95 -22.84
N GLY A 128 1.32 -20.01 -23.23
CA GLY A 128 0.87 -20.87 -24.33
C GLY A 128 1.51 -20.51 -25.67
N VAL A 129 1.58 -19.22 -26.01
CA VAL A 129 2.27 -18.76 -27.23
C VAL A 129 3.75 -19.15 -27.20
N LEU A 130 4.41 -18.95 -26.07
CA LEU A 130 5.83 -19.24 -25.91
C LEU A 130 6.10 -20.76 -26.01
N MET A 131 5.20 -21.58 -25.46
CA MET A 131 5.25 -23.04 -25.59
C MET A 131 5.14 -23.49 -27.05
N VAL A 132 4.21 -22.91 -27.82
CA VAL A 132 4.08 -23.22 -29.26
C VAL A 132 5.33 -22.81 -30.03
N ILE A 133 5.90 -21.64 -29.75
CA ILE A 133 7.16 -21.18 -30.37
C ILE A 133 8.30 -22.16 -30.07
N MET A 134 8.43 -22.61 -28.82
CA MET A 134 9.45 -23.59 -28.43
C MET A 134 9.29 -24.91 -29.17
N ILE A 135 8.06 -25.42 -29.32
CA ILE A 135 7.79 -26.65 -30.08
C ILE A 135 8.19 -26.47 -31.55
N ALA A 136 7.85 -25.33 -32.16
CA ALA A 136 8.22 -25.05 -33.55
C ALA A 136 9.74 -25.02 -33.71
N VAL A 137 10.46 -24.26 -32.88
CA VAL A 137 11.93 -24.20 -32.92
C VAL A 137 12.54 -25.58 -32.75
N ALA A 138 12.08 -26.34 -31.76
CA ALA A 138 12.56 -27.71 -31.52
C ALA A 138 12.23 -28.70 -32.64
N SER A 139 11.22 -28.41 -33.48
CA SER A 139 10.86 -29.26 -34.63
C SER A 139 11.71 -28.96 -35.87
N PHE A 140 12.30 -27.75 -35.95
CA PHE A 140 13.12 -27.31 -37.08
C PHE A 140 14.63 -27.35 -36.79
N LEU A 141 15.01 -27.53 -35.53
CA LEU A 141 16.39 -27.77 -35.10
C LEU A 141 16.70 -29.27 -35.11
#